data_AF-A0A101JWF7-F1
#
_entry.id   AF-A0A101JWF7-F1
#
_cell.length_a   1.000
_cell.length_b   1.000
_cell.length_c   1.000
_cell.angle_alpha   90.00
_cell.angle_beta   90.00
_cell.angle_gamma   90.00
#
_symmetry.space_group_name_H-M   'P 1'
#
loop_
_entity.id
_entity.type
_entity.pdbx_description
1 polymer ?
#
loop_
_entity_poly.entity_id
_entity_poly.type
_entity_poly.pdbx_seq_one_letter_code
_entity_poly.pdbx_strand_id
1 'polypeptide(L)'
;MFVPFAMPPQPPVLVQAEQPGTSVEETLSRRAQADGWSASQAEWIGKIGAAAMAKDASTPAATLDEAYKAARRILTIGYFDNVLAQGKTRLVAFLTVVDLEKQVAQRAGGPVPDYPDASLKAAYVELAKAAERGASSAEQIEIGFAALRAWAK
;
A
#
# COMPACT_ATOMS: atom_id res chain seq x y z
N MET A 1 25.56 -53.09 22.02
CA MET A 1 25.69 -52.49 20.68
C MET A 1 24.40 -51.71 20.43
N PHE A 2 24.43 -50.39 20.61
CA PHE A 2 23.24 -49.52 20.55
C PHE A 2 23.04 -49.02 19.11
N VAL A 3 21.84 -49.24 18.58
CA VAL A 3 21.40 -48.77 17.26
C VAL A 3 20.93 -47.31 17.41
N PRO A 4 21.43 -46.36 16.60
CA PRO A 4 20.92 -44.98 16.64
C PRO A 4 19.54 -44.91 15.95
N PHE A 5 18.58 -44.32 16.66
CA PHE A 5 17.28 -43.93 16.15
C PHE A 5 17.45 -42.96 14.97
N ALA A 6 16.98 -43.35 13.79
CA ALA A 6 16.84 -42.45 12.65
C ALA A 6 15.66 -41.50 12.92
N MET A 7 15.92 -40.20 13.01
CA MET A 7 14.84 -39.19 13.00
C MET A 7 14.09 -39.24 11.66
N PRO A 8 12.75 -39.12 11.66
CA PRO A 8 12.01 -38.98 10.42
C PRO A 8 12.40 -37.68 9.70
N PRO A 9 12.45 -37.67 8.36
CA PRO A 9 12.72 -36.46 7.60
C PRO A 9 11.64 -35.42 7.91
N GLN A 10 12.08 -34.21 8.29
CA GLN A 10 11.18 -33.07 8.43
C GLN A 10 10.48 -32.83 7.09
N PRO A 11 9.15 -32.57 7.08
CA PRO A 11 8.47 -32.22 5.85
C PRO A 11 9.10 -30.96 5.27
N PRO A 12 9.28 -30.88 3.94
CA PRO A 12 9.81 -29.67 3.32
C PRO A 12 8.88 -28.51 3.68
N VAL A 13 9.46 -27.42 4.18
CA VAL A 13 8.80 -26.12 4.25
C VAL A 13 8.33 -25.83 2.83
N LEU A 14 7.02 -25.74 2.64
CA LEU A 14 6.43 -25.30 1.38
C LEU A 14 6.84 -23.84 1.15
N VAL A 15 8.04 -23.64 0.60
CA VAL A 15 8.32 -22.46 -0.19
C VAL A 15 7.26 -22.48 -1.27
N GLN A 16 6.36 -21.50 -1.22
CA GLN A 16 5.26 -21.33 -2.15
C GLN A 16 5.88 -21.26 -3.56
N ALA A 17 5.92 -22.40 -4.24
CA ALA A 17 6.39 -22.45 -5.62
C ALA A 17 5.45 -21.53 -6.41
N GLU A 18 6.03 -20.50 -7.02
CA GLU A 18 5.35 -19.70 -8.04
C GLU A 18 4.67 -20.68 -8.99
N GLN A 19 3.33 -20.63 -9.06
CA GLN A 19 2.61 -21.44 -10.02
C GLN A 19 3.03 -20.98 -11.43
N PRO A 20 3.56 -21.88 -12.27
CA PRO A 20 3.88 -21.53 -13.63
C PRO A 20 2.59 -21.14 -14.37
N GLY A 21 2.47 -19.87 -14.78
CA GLY A 21 1.38 -19.39 -15.64
C GLY A 21 0.64 -18.12 -15.16
N THR A 22 0.80 -17.69 -13.91
CA THR A 22 0.18 -16.46 -13.40
C THR A 22 0.95 -15.22 -13.85
N SER A 23 0.28 -14.25 -14.48
CA SER A 23 0.93 -13.00 -14.89
C SER A 23 1.40 -12.19 -13.67
N VAL A 24 2.41 -11.33 -13.86
CA VAL A 24 2.86 -10.37 -12.81
C VAL A 24 1.70 -9.51 -12.32
N GLU A 25 0.85 -9.04 -13.24
CA GLU A 25 -0.37 -8.28 -12.93
C GLU A 25 -1.29 -9.08 -12.00
N GLU A 26 -1.62 -10.32 -12.35
CA GLU A 26 -2.51 -11.16 -11.54
C GLU A 26 -1.93 -11.46 -10.16
N THR A 27 -0.62 -11.70 -10.08
CA THR A 27 0.10 -11.93 -8.82
C THR A 27 -0.01 -10.72 -7.89
N LEU A 28 0.24 -9.52 -8.43
CA LEU A 28 0.15 -8.27 -7.69
C LEU A 28 -1.30 -7.92 -7.29
N SER A 29 -2.28 -8.16 -8.16
CA SER A 29 -3.70 -7.98 -7.86
C SER A 29 -4.17 -8.93 -6.75
N ARG A 30 -3.79 -10.21 -6.81
CA ARG A 30 -4.13 -11.18 -5.77
C ARG A 30 -3.54 -10.78 -4.42
N ARG A 31 -2.29 -10.30 -4.42
CA ARG A 31 -1.66 -9.75 -3.22
C ARG A 31 -2.42 -8.52 -2.69
N ALA A 32 -2.83 -7.60 -3.56
CA ALA A 32 -3.62 -6.44 -3.16
C ALA A 32 -4.96 -6.84 -2.49
N GLN A 33 -5.65 -7.84 -3.02
CA GLN A 33 -6.89 -8.34 -2.42
C GLN A 33 -6.65 -8.94 -1.03
N ALA A 34 -5.57 -9.73 -0.88
CA ALA A 34 -5.18 -10.28 0.42
C ALA A 34 -4.85 -9.18 1.46
N ASP A 35 -4.27 -8.06 1.01
CA ASP A 35 -4.00 -6.88 1.84
C ASP A 35 -5.25 -6.03 2.14
N GLY A 36 -6.44 -6.39 1.62
CA GLY A 36 -7.70 -5.70 1.89
C GLY A 36 -8.09 -4.60 0.88
N TRP A 37 -7.42 -4.51 -0.27
CA TRP A 37 -7.88 -3.64 -1.36
C TRP A 37 -9.13 -4.21 -2.03
N SER A 38 -10.05 -3.34 -2.48
CA SER A 38 -11.20 -3.82 -3.27
C SER A 38 -10.76 -4.46 -4.58
N ALA A 39 -11.61 -5.29 -5.19
CA ALA A 39 -11.29 -5.94 -6.47
C ALA A 39 -10.83 -4.93 -7.55
N SER A 40 -11.54 -3.80 -7.69
CA SER A 40 -11.19 -2.76 -8.66
C SER A 40 -9.85 -2.07 -8.35
N GLN A 41 -9.57 -1.80 -7.07
CA GLN A 41 -8.30 -1.19 -6.65
C GLN A 41 -7.14 -2.17 -6.82
N ALA A 42 -7.36 -3.44 -6.51
CA ALA A 42 -6.40 -4.51 -6.68
C ALA A 42 -6.02 -4.73 -8.15
N GLU A 43 -6.99 -4.66 -9.06
CA GLU A 43 -6.74 -4.68 -10.50
C GLU A 43 -5.85 -3.51 -10.93
N TRP A 44 -6.16 -2.29 -10.47
CA TRP A 44 -5.32 -1.12 -10.75
C TRP A 44 -3.90 -1.25 -10.19
N ILE A 45 -3.75 -1.78 -8.97
CA ILE A 45 -2.43 -2.06 -8.38
C ILE A 45 -1.64 -3.05 -9.22
N GLY A 46 -2.30 -4.11 -9.70
CA GLY A 46 -1.69 -5.10 -10.60
C GLY A 46 -1.17 -4.47 -11.89
N LYS A 47 -2.00 -3.67 -12.56
CA LYS A 47 -1.64 -2.97 -13.80
C LYS A 47 -0.48 -2.00 -13.61
N ILE A 48 -0.53 -1.17 -12.55
CA ILE A 48 0.52 -0.19 -12.27
C ILE A 48 1.86 -0.89 -11.99
N GLY A 49 1.84 -1.93 -11.16
CA GLY A 49 3.07 -2.64 -10.80
C GLY A 49 3.66 -3.46 -11.94
N ALA A 50 2.82 -4.14 -12.74
CA ALA A 50 3.28 -4.85 -13.93
C ALA A 50 3.88 -3.89 -14.98
N ALA A 51 3.26 -2.73 -15.19
CA ALA A 51 3.78 -1.71 -16.09
C ALA A 51 5.13 -1.13 -15.61
N ALA A 52 5.34 -1.02 -14.30
CA ALA A 52 6.62 -0.59 -13.74
C ALA A 52 7.72 -1.65 -13.98
N MET A 53 7.40 -2.93 -13.81
CA MET A 53 8.35 -4.03 -14.04
C MET A 53 8.69 -4.24 -15.52
N ALA A 54 7.78 -3.89 -16.44
CA ALA A 54 8.02 -4.00 -17.87
C ALA A 54 8.98 -2.94 -18.44
N LYS A 55 9.23 -1.83 -17.72
CA LYS A 55 10.00 -0.69 -18.23
C LYS A 55 11.52 -0.78 -18.04
N ASP A 56 12.03 -1.69 -17.20
CA ASP A 56 13.46 -1.81 -16.90
C ASP A 56 14.03 -3.17 -17.35
N ALA A 57 14.39 -3.27 -18.63
CA ALA A 57 15.16 -4.39 -19.17
C ALA A 57 16.68 -4.25 -18.93
N SER A 58 17.15 -3.12 -18.39
CA SER A 58 18.58 -2.78 -18.26
C SER A 58 19.03 -2.49 -16.82
N THR A 59 18.10 -2.56 -15.86
CA THR A 59 18.32 -2.36 -14.42
C THR A 59 17.80 -3.62 -13.74
N PRO A 60 18.36 -4.12 -12.63
CA PRO A 60 17.77 -5.26 -11.93
C PRO A 60 16.29 -4.97 -11.70
N ALA A 61 15.43 -5.81 -12.28
CA ALA A 61 13.99 -5.63 -12.23
C ALA A 61 13.56 -5.47 -10.76
N ALA A 62 12.79 -4.41 -10.47
CA ALA A 62 12.23 -4.20 -9.15
C ALA A 62 11.59 -5.51 -8.67
N THR A 63 11.86 -5.90 -7.43
CA THR A 63 11.23 -7.09 -6.85
C THR A 63 9.70 -6.93 -6.89
N LEU A 64 8.96 -8.04 -6.93
CA LEU A 64 7.49 -8.01 -6.83
C LEU A 64 6.99 -7.20 -5.63
N ASP A 65 7.77 -7.18 -4.54
CA ASP A 65 7.47 -6.38 -3.35
C ASP A 65 7.63 -4.87 -3.56
N GLU A 66 8.71 -4.45 -4.21
CA GLU A 66 8.93 -3.04 -4.55
C GLU A 66 7.90 -2.53 -5.55
N ALA A 67 7.62 -3.32 -6.59
CA ALA A 67 6.58 -3.01 -7.58
C ALA A 67 5.20 -2.86 -6.91
N TYR A 68 4.87 -3.77 -5.99
CA TYR A 68 3.64 -3.70 -5.22
C TYR A 68 3.54 -2.45 -4.34
N LYS A 69 4.60 -2.16 -3.57
CA LYS A 69 4.67 -0.97 -2.70
C LYS A 69 4.55 0.32 -3.51
N ALA A 70 5.26 0.41 -4.64
CA ALA A 70 5.18 1.56 -5.54
C ALA A 70 3.78 1.71 -6.14
N ALA A 71 3.17 0.63 -6.62
CA ALA A 71 1.85 0.65 -7.21
C ALA A 71 0.76 1.12 -6.24
N ARG A 72 0.79 0.62 -5.00
CA ARG A 72 -0.09 1.12 -3.92
C ARG A 72 0.10 2.62 -3.69
N ARG A 73 1.35 3.08 -3.60
CA ARG A 73 1.67 4.50 -3.38
C ARG A 73 1.12 5.36 -4.52
N ILE A 74 1.34 4.96 -5.78
CA ILE A 74 0.86 5.66 -6.96
C ILE A 74 -0.67 5.73 -6.96
N LEU A 75 -1.35 4.62 -6.67
CA LEU A 75 -2.81 4.59 -6.61
C LEU A 75 -3.34 5.55 -5.52
N THR A 76 -2.75 5.53 -4.33
CA THR A 76 -3.13 6.43 -3.22
C THR A 76 -2.95 7.90 -3.60
N ILE A 77 -1.83 8.27 -4.23
CA ILE A 77 -1.60 9.63 -4.73
C ILE A 77 -2.66 9.99 -5.78
N GLY A 78 -2.99 9.07 -6.69
CA GLY A 78 -4.03 9.26 -7.70
C GLY A 78 -5.40 9.57 -7.10
N TYR A 79 -5.78 8.93 -5.99
CA TYR A 79 -7.03 9.27 -5.28
C TYR A 79 -6.99 10.71 -4.74
N PHE A 80 -5.89 11.12 -4.12
CA PHE A 80 -5.72 12.46 -3.59
C PHE A 80 -5.80 13.53 -4.69
N ASP A 81 -5.02 13.34 -5.77
CA ASP A 81 -4.94 14.30 -6.88
C ASP A 81 -6.26 14.38 -7.65
N ASN A 82 -6.96 13.25 -7.84
CA ASN A 82 -8.28 13.25 -8.48
C ASN A 82 -9.30 14.06 -7.68
N VAL A 83 -9.28 13.97 -6.34
CA VAL A 83 -10.15 14.78 -5.49
C VAL A 83 -9.84 16.28 -5.65
N LEU A 84 -8.55 16.65 -5.70
CA LEU A 84 -8.15 18.04 -5.96
C LEU A 84 -8.56 18.51 -7.37
N ALA A 85 -8.40 17.67 -8.39
CA ALA A 85 -8.78 17.97 -9.77
C ALA A 85 -10.29 18.17 -9.94
N GLN A 86 -11.11 17.55 -9.09
CA GLN A 86 -12.56 17.80 -9.00
C GLN A 86 -12.91 19.13 -8.32
N GLY A 87 -11.93 19.97 -7.98
CA GLY A 87 -12.12 21.25 -7.31
C GLY A 87 -12.44 21.14 -5.82
N LYS A 88 -12.27 19.96 -5.20
CA LYS A 88 -12.50 19.77 -3.77
C LYS A 88 -11.32 20.29 -2.96
N THR A 89 -11.56 20.55 -1.68
CA THR A 89 -10.52 21.06 -0.78
C THR A 89 -9.48 19.98 -0.47
N ARG A 90 -8.28 20.44 -0.10
CA ARG A 90 -7.19 19.56 0.32
C ARG A 90 -7.51 18.75 1.58
N LEU A 91 -8.34 19.29 2.47
CA LEU A 91 -8.88 18.54 3.60
C LEU A 91 -9.70 17.34 3.11
N VAL A 92 -10.60 17.53 2.14
CA VAL A 92 -11.40 16.44 1.57
C VAL A 92 -10.51 15.42 0.86
N ALA A 93 -9.49 15.87 0.14
CA ALA A 93 -8.50 14.98 -0.50
C ALA A 93 -7.77 14.12 0.53
N PHE A 94 -7.30 14.72 1.62
CA PHE A 94 -6.62 13.99 2.69
C PHE A 94 -7.57 13.01 3.40
N LEU A 95 -8.79 13.43 3.75
CA LEU A 95 -9.79 12.56 4.36
C LEU A 95 -10.18 11.39 3.46
N THR A 96 -10.18 11.57 2.13
CA THR A 96 -10.40 10.47 1.17
C THR A 96 -9.32 9.41 1.28
N VAL A 97 -8.06 9.82 1.43
CA VAL A 97 -6.94 8.88 1.59
C VAL A 97 -6.96 8.21 2.97
N VAL A 98 -7.33 8.93 4.02
CA VAL A 98 -7.53 8.36 5.36
C VAL A 98 -8.65 7.32 5.35
N ASP A 99 -9.78 7.63 4.72
CA ASP A 99 -10.89 6.69 4.57
C ASP A 99 -10.47 5.45 3.77
N LEU A 100 -9.68 5.62 2.71
CA LEU A 100 -9.09 4.51 1.95
C LEU A 100 -8.24 3.58 2.85
N GLU A 101 -7.38 4.12 3.71
CA GLU A 101 -6.59 3.31 4.65
C GLU A 101 -7.50 2.52 5.61
N LYS A 102 -8.53 3.18 6.17
CA LYS A 102 -9.50 2.53 7.06
C LYS A 102 -10.24 1.39 6.36
N GLN A 103 -10.72 1.61 5.14
CA GLN A 103 -11.40 0.57 4.35
C GLN A 103 -10.49 -0.61 4.03
N VAL A 104 -9.22 -0.35 3.70
CA VAL A 104 -8.22 -1.40 3.45
C VAL A 104 -7.99 -2.22 4.72
N ALA A 105 -7.74 -1.56 5.86
CA ALA A 105 -7.54 -2.23 7.15
C ALA A 105 -8.76 -3.06 7.58
N GLN A 106 -9.96 -2.51 7.40
CA GLN A 106 -11.22 -3.18 7.72
C GLN A 106 -11.41 -4.46 6.89
N ARG A 107 -11.16 -4.39 5.57
CA ARG A 107 -11.30 -5.56 4.68
C ARG A 107 -10.22 -6.61 4.91
N ALA A 108 -9.03 -6.22 5.34
CA ALA A 108 -7.98 -7.14 5.74
C ALA A 108 -8.28 -7.85 7.08
N GLY A 109 -9.36 -7.49 7.78
CA GLY A 109 -9.65 -8.00 9.13
C GLY A 109 -8.67 -7.51 10.20
N GLY A 110 -7.91 -6.45 9.91
CA GLY A 110 -6.94 -5.86 10.82
C GLY A 110 -7.56 -4.80 11.74
N PRO A 111 -6.77 -4.26 12.69
CA PRO A 111 -7.22 -3.13 13.49
C PRO A 111 -7.42 -1.91 12.58
N VAL A 112 -8.66 -1.41 12.55
CA VAL A 112 -8.98 -0.18 11.81
C VAL A 112 -8.41 1.00 12.59
N PRO A 113 -7.58 1.86 11.98
CA PRO A 113 -7.09 3.05 12.65
C PRO A 113 -8.24 3.96 13.08
N ASP A 114 -8.32 4.26 14.37
CA ASP A 114 -9.20 5.30 14.87
C ASP A 114 -8.44 6.61 14.97
N TYR A 115 -8.97 7.65 14.33
CA TYR A 115 -8.35 8.96 14.24
C TYR A 115 -9.34 10.00 14.77
N PRO A 116 -9.20 10.44 16.02
CA PRO A 116 -10.05 11.48 16.60
C PRO A 116 -9.90 12.80 15.83
N ASP A 117 -10.94 13.63 15.83
CA ASP A 117 -10.97 14.92 15.11
C ASP A 117 -9.76 15.81 15.41
N ALA A 118 -9.28 15.82 16.66
CA ALA A 118 -8.10 16.57 17.05
C ALA A 118 -6.83 16.12 16.31
N SER A 119 -6.67 14.80 16.11
CA SER A 119 -5.54 14.22 15.38
C SER A 119 -5.63 14.54 13.88
N LEU A 120 -6.83 14.43 13.30
CA LEU A 120 -7.09 14.75 11.89
C LEU A 120 -6.82 16.24 11.61
N LYS A 121 -7.22 17.11 12.54
CA LYS A 121 -6.95 18.55 12.45
C LYS A 121 -5.46 18.84 12.52
N ALA A 122 -4.72 18.24 13.45
CA ALA A 122 -3.28 18.41 13.56
C ALA A 122 -2.55 17.92 12.29
N ALA A 123 -2.93 16.75 11.77
CA ALA A 123 -2.39 16.20 10.54
C ALA A 123 -2.67 17.09 9.32
N TYR A 124 -3.89 17.63 9.22
CA TYR A 124 -4.23 18.56 8.15
C TYR A 124 -3.41 19.85 8.21
N VAL A 125 -3.12 20.38 9.41
CA VAL A 125 -2.28 21.58 9.56
C VAL A 125 -0.88 21.35 9.01
N GLU A 126 -0.26 20.22 9.32
CA GLU A 126 1.08 19.90 8.80
C GLU A 126 1.08 19.64 7.29
N LEU A 127 0.05 18.95 6.80
CA LEU A 127 -0.15 18.74 5.37
C LEU A 127 -0.34 20.07 4.62
N ALA A 128 -1.12 21.00 5.17
CA ALA A 128 -1.35 22.31 4.57
C ALA A 128 -0.06 23.15 4.52
N LYS A 129 0.74 23.14 5.60
CA LYS A 129 2.08 23.77 5.60
C LYS A 129 3.00 23.17 4.54
N ALA A 130 2.94 21.85 4.32
CA ALA A 130 3.71 21.20 3.26
C ALA A 130 3.26 21.67 1.87
N ALA A 131 1.95 21.75 1.65
CA ALA A 131 1.39 22.26 0.40
C ALA A 131 1.79 23.72 0.12
N GLU A 132 1.78 24.59 1.15
CA GLU A 132 2.22 25.99 1.04
C GLU A 132 3.69 26.13 0.65
N ARG A 133 4.54 25.16 1.01
CA ARG A 133 5.95 25.09 0.62
C ARG A 133 6.17 24.48 -0.77
N GLY A 134 5.10 24.12 -1.49
CA GLY A 134 5.19 23.49 -2.80
C GLY A 134 5.55 22.00 -2.78
N ALA A 135 5.37 21.31 -1.64
CA ALA A 135 5.62 19.88 -1.55
C ALA A 135 4.70 19.10 -2.52
N SER A 136 5.20 17.99 -3.06
CA SER A 136 4.42 17.09 -3.90
C SER A 136 3.25 16.46 -3.14
N SER A 137 2.23 15.96 -3.86
CA SER A 137 1.11 15.24 -3.25
C SER A 137 1.57 14.03 -2.44
N ALA A 138 2.62 13.34 -2.90
CA ALA A 138 3.23 12.22 -2.19
C ALA A 138 3.78 12.65 -0.82
N GLU A 139 4.51 13.76 -0.77
CA GLU A 139 5.08 14.31 0.46
C GLU A 139 4.00 14.87 1.39
N GLN A 140 2.99 15.54 0.84
CA GLN A 140 1.84 16.04 1.60
C GLN A 140 1.13 14.90 2.35
N ILE A 141 0.83 13.79 1.66
CA ILE A 141 0.20 12.61 2.24
C ILE A 141 1.10 11.99 3.33
N GLU A 142 2.39 11.85 3.05
CA GLU A 142 3.36 11.27 3.98
C GLU A 142 3.47 12.08 5.29
N ILE A 143 3.53 13.40 5.18
CA ILE A 143 3.54 14.33 6.33
C ILE A 143 2.24 14.23 7.13
N GLY A 144 1.09 14.20 6.46
CA GLY A 144 -0.21 14.04 7.12
C GLY A 144 -0.28 12.73 7.93
N PHE A 145 0.11 11.60 7.34
CA PHE A 145 0.12 10.32 8.06
C PHE A 145 1.22 10.23 9.14
N ALA A 146 2.36 10.89 8.94
CA ALA A 146 3.38 11.00 9.98
C ALA A 146 2.82 11.73 11.23
N ALA A 147 2.07 12.81 11.02
CA ALA A 147 1.41 13.53 12.11
C ALA A 147 0.34 12.69 12.81
N LEU A 148 -0.47 11.91 12.08
CA LEU A 148 -1.43 10.97 12.68
C LEU A 148 -0.74 9.91 13.55
N ARG A 149 0.35 9.32 13.06
CA ARG A 149 1.13 8.31 13.81
C ARG A 149 1.85 8.89 15.02
N ALA A 150 2.27 10.15 14.96
CA ALA A 150 2.87 10.84 16.10
C ALA A 150 1.84 11.14 17.20
N TRP A 151 0.58 11.37 16.82
CA TRP A 151 -0.51 11.62 17.76
C TRP A 151 -0.98 10.35 18.49
N ALA A 152 -0.88 9.18 17.84
CA ALA A 152 -1.29 7.90 18.42
C ALA A 152 -0.28 7.32 19.45
N LYS A 153 0.79 8.05 19.79
CA LYS A 153 1.80 7.68 20.80
C LYS A 153 1.59 8.49 22.08
#